data_AF-A0A6C0BA72-F1
#
_entry.id   AF-A0A6C0BA72-F1
#
_cell.length_a   1.000
_cell.length_b   1.000
_cell.length_c   1.000
_cell.angle_alpha   90.00
_cell.angle_beta   90.00
_cell.angle_gamma   90.00
#
_symmetry.space_group_name_H-M   'P 1'
#
loop_
_entity.id
_entity.type
_entity.pdbx_description
1 polymer ?
#
loop_
_entity_poly.entity_id
_entity_poly.type
_entity_poly.pdbx_seq_one_letter_code
_entity_poly.pdbx_strand_id
1 'polypeptide(L)'
;MATLASYSTLKQYVILATNPITTIGTTTVTTATPTPLYGSSLISTGIIDVIGATLNNNNAAQAQTELGLLTTAISNLSYPNTIPASITSNITFTSTIVNSGNYIFSAPTGTPFNQVGVTNNAGPTLTFDGPGNFYIYADEATTGSAGILFLNFTMSLINGALASNIYWYASGTNSAISDLNRSSVLGSGLSGIFISGSAITINNSGSVINGNLYAQSSDIVLTSNIINPETNPLCFLKGTKILTDRGYFPIEELKIEDNVIIYGLIIDNSEVVLNEKIQTSPIRWIGKFVSSKHDASTLPICFKAGSLGENLPENDLFVSPGHRMILDGKMHVAKDLVNGETIVQEDMNGTIEYYHFELDCHSVIMAEGVLTETFFEFDNSKLGFQ
;
A
#
# COMPACT_ATOMS: atom_id res chain seq x y z
N MET A 1 -9.65 -14.31 -6.28
CA MET A 1 -8.28 -14.66 -5.83
C MET A 1 -8.15 -14.29 -4.36
N ALA A 2 -7.25 -14.93 -3.61
CA ALA A 2 -7.17 -14.78 -2.15
C ALA A 2 -6.53 -13.43 -1.77
N THR A 3 -7.35 -12.45 -1.40
CA THR A 3 -6.87 -11.11 -1.00
C THR A 3 -7.09 -10.90 0.49
N LEU A 4 -6.24 -10.11 1.15
CA LEU A 4 -6.39 -9.71 2.54
C LEU A 4 -7.78 -9.07 2.78
N ALA A 5 -8.29 -8.34 1.79
CA ALA A 5 -9.64 -7.78 1.76
C ALA A 5 -10.75 -8.79 2.03
N SER A 6 -10.56 -10.03 1.59
CA SER A 6 -11.49 -11.16 1.75
C SER A 6 -11.57 -11.68 3.19
N TYR A 7 -10.66 -11.23 4.06
CA TYR A 7 -10.51 -11.68 5.46
C TYR A 7 -10.72 -10.48 6.39
N SER A 8 -11.99 -10.21 6.69
CA SER A 8 -12.42 -8.97 7.35
C SER A 8 -11.91 -8.79 8.77
N THR A 9 -11.58 -9.90 9.46
CA THR A 9 -11.04 -9.87 10.81
C THR A 9 -9.53 -9.74 10.78
N LEU A 10 -8.86 -10.51 9.91
CA LEU A 10 -7.41 -10.49 9.73
C LEU A 10 -6.91 -9.11 9.29
N LYS A 11 -7.59 -8.47 8.35
CA LYS A 11 -7.15 -7.19 7.77
C LYS A 11 -7.13 -6.03 8.76
N GLN A 12 -7.76 -6.18 9.93
CA GLN A 12 -7.71 -5.17 11.00
C GLN A 12 -6.35 -5.14 11.69
N TYR A 13 -5.52 -6.18 11.55
CA TYR A 13 -4.24 -6.30 12.25
C TYR A 13 -3.10 -5.80 11.38
N VAL A 14 -2.28 -4.94 11.96
CA VAL A 14 -0.99 -4.51 11.40
C VAL A 14 0.07 -5.57 11.65
N ILE A 15 0.07 -6.08 12.87
CA ILE A 15 0.94 -7.15 13.33
C ILE A 15 0.04 -8.20 13.96
N LEU A 16 0.15 -9.43 13.46
CA LEU A 16 -0.50 -10.60 14.05
C LEU A 16 0.54 -11.71 14.21
N ALA A 17 0.81 -12.08 15.46
CA ALA A 17 1.67 -13.19 15.81
C ALA A 17 0.95 -14.14 16.78
N THR A 18 1.11 -15.44 16.58
CA THR A 18 0.66 -16.45 17.56
C THR A 18 1.54 -16.47 18.81
N ASN A 19 2.81 -16.08 18.66
CA ASN A 19 3.80 -16.01 19.73
C ASN A 19 4.16 -14.55 20.08
N PRO A 20 5.09 -14.30 21.01
CA PRO A 20 5.40 -12.95 21.45
C PRO A 20 5.90 -12.03 20.33
N ILE A 21 5.57 -10.75 20.47
CA ILE A 21 6.23 -9.67 19.72
C ILE A 21 7.39 -9.17 20.58
N THR A 22 8.61 -9.31 20.07
CA THR A 22 9.83 -8.83 20.70
C THR A 22 10.29 -7.54 20.03
N THR A 23 10.57 -6.51 20.83
CA THR A 23 11.11 -5.25 20.33
C THR A 23 12.42 -4.87 21.02
N ILE A 24 13.38 -4.42 20.21
CA ILE A 24 14.71 -3.98 20.63
C ILE A 24 14.88 -2.52 20.19
N GLY A 25 15.04 -1.62 21.16
CA GLY A 25 15.03 -0.17 20.92
C GLY A 25 13.62 0.39 20.63
N THR A 26 13.50 1.46 19.82
CA THR A 26 12.22 2.16 19.63
C THR A 26 11.55 1.74 18.33
N THR A 27 10.49 0.94 18.42
CA THR A 27 9.64 0.61 17.27
C THR A 27 8.40 1.49 17.29
N THR A 28 8.19 2.25 16.22
CA THR A 28 7.01 3.11 16.04
C THR A 28 6.05 2.46 15.05
N VAL A 29 4.80 2.31 15.45
CA VAL A 29 3.71 1.93 14.56
C VAL A 29 2.82 3.16 14.37
N THR A 30 2.76 3.69 13.16
CA THR A 30 1.94 4.85 12.83
C THR A 30 0.74 4.42 12.01
N THR A 31 -0.45 4.49 12.59
CA THR A 31 -1.69 4.13 11.92
C THR A 31 -2.65 5.32 11.94
N ALA A 32 -3.37 5.54 10.84
CA ALA A 32 -4.38 6.59 10.77
C ALA A 32 -5.61 6.26 11.66
N THR A 33 -5.84 4.97 11.92
CA THR A 33 -6.90 4.46 12.81
C THR A 33 -6.40 3.40 13.80
N PRO A 34 -7.15 3.15 14.89
CA PRO A 34 -6.88 2.06 15.83
C PRO A 34 -6.96 0.68 15.23
N THR A 35 -5.87 0.26 14.61
CA THR A 35 -5.68 -1.11 14.15
C THR A 35 -4.95 -1.90 15.24
N PRO A 36 -5.49 -3.03 15.71
CA PRO A 36 -4.87 -3.80 16.77
C PRO A 36 -3.51 -4.40 16.37
N LEU A 37 -2.59 -4.39 17.32
CA LEU A 37 -1.38 -5.20 17.32
C LEU A 37 -1.62 -6.41 18.22
N TYR A 38 -1.43 -7.64 17.72
CA TYR A 38 -1.59 -8.84 18.54
C TYR A 38 -0.36 -9.74 18.49
N GLY A 39 0.16 -10.04 19.68
CA GLY A 39 1.08 -11.12 19.98
C GLY A 39 0.68 -11.74 21.31
N SER A 40 1.02 -13.01 21.55
CA SER A 40 0.62 -13.68 22.81
C SER A 40 1.18 -13.00 24.06
N SER A 41 2.28 -12.27 23.92
CA SER A 41 2.80 -11.31 24.90
C SER A 41 3.70 -10.29 24.22
N LEU A 42 4.04 -9.23 24.94
CA LEU A 42 5.02 -8.25 24.51
C LEU A 42 6.32 -8.40 25.31
N ILE A 43 7.42 -8.63 24.61
CA ILE A 43 8.77 -8.67 25.18
C ILE A 43 9.52 -7.43 24.67
N SER A 44 9.44 -6.34 25.43
CA SER A 44 10.14 -5.11 25.05
C SER A 44 11.43 -4.94 25.85
N THR A 45 12.54 -4.79 25.14
CA THR A 45 13.80 -4.25 25.68
C THR A 45 13.99 -2.76 25.34
N GLY A 46 12.98 -2.14 24.72
CA GLY A 46 12.94 -0.71 24.37
C GLY A 46 11.53 -0.10 24.45
N ILE A 47 11.16 0.77 23.50
CA ILE A 47 9.87 1.49 23.47
C ILE A 47 9.07 1.01 22.27
N ILE A 48 7.78 0.71 22.47
CA ILE A 48 6.83 0.59 21.35
C ILE A 48 5.93 1.81 21.39
N ASP A 49 6.14 2.70 20.43
CA ASP A 49 5.35 3.91 20.27
C ASP A 49 4.23 3.61 19.28
N VAL A 50 3.03 3.37 19.80
CA VAL A 50 1.85 3.02 19.01
C VAL A 50 1.02 4.28 18.84
N ILE A 51 1.23 4.99 17.74
CA ILE A 51 0.48 6.21 17.42
C ILE A 51 -0.77 5.79 16.66
N GLY A 52 -1.91 5.85 17.35
CA GLY A 52 -3.22 5.59 16.77
C GLY A 52 -3.73 4.17 16.95
N ALA A 53 -2.93 3.19 17.41
CA ALA A 53 -3.31 1.77 17.56
C ALA A 53 -3.41 1.30 19.02
N THR A 54 -4.05 0.15 19.25
CA THR A 54 -4.17 -0.49 20.58
C THR A 54 -3.40 -1.80 20.61
N LEU A 55 -2.47 -1.93 21.55
CA LEU A 55 -1.74 -3.18 21.77
C LEU A 55 -2.64 -4.18 22.51
N ASN A 56 -2.80 -5.38 21.93
CA ASN A 56 -3.48 -6.55 22.47
C ASN A 56 -5.00 -6.37 22.68
N ASN A 57 -5.81 -6.89 21.75
CA ASN A 57 -7.28 -6.88 21.83
C ASN A 57 -7.89 -8.08 22.59
N ASN A 58 -7.09 -8.81 23.38
CA ASN A 58 -7.47 -9.97 24.20
C ASN A 58 -7.97 -11.22 23.45
N ASN A 59 -8.27 -11.16 22.15
CA ASN A 59 -8.66 -12.32 21.34
C ASN A 59 -8.41 -12.10 19.84
N ALA A 60 -7.47 -12.86 19.28
CA ALA A 60 -7.21 -12.89 17.84
C ALA A 60 -7.50 -14.25 17.19
N ALA A 61 -8.25 -15.14 17.85
CA ALA A 61 -8.47 -16.52 17.36
C ALA A 61 -9.11 -16.56 15.96
N GLN A 62 -10.07 -15.67 15.69
CA GLN A 62 -10.69 -15.56 14.37
C GLN A 62 -9.70 -15.03 13.33
N ALA A 63 -8.87 -14.04 13.67
CA ALA A 63 -7.84 -13.50 12.79
C ALA A 63 -6.76 -14.55 12.48
N GLN A 64 -6.34 -15.34 13.46
CA GLN A 64 -5.42 -16.46 13.28
C GLN A 64 -6.01 -17.55 12.38
N THR A 65 -7.31 -17.83 12.53
CA THR A 65 -8.04 -18.76 11.65
C THR A 65 -8.05 -18.24 10.22
N GLU A 66 -8.40 -16.96 10.03
CA GLU A 66 -8.38 -16.32 8.71
C GLU A 66 -6.96 -16.27 8.11
N LEU A 67 -5.92 -16.09 8.91
CA LEU A 67 -4.51 -16.18 8.46
C LEU A 67 -4.18 -17.58 7.96
N GLY A 68 -4.65 -18.63 8.65
CA GLY A 68 -4.54 -20.01 8.18
C GLY A 68 -5.25 -20.25 6.85
N LEU A 69 -6.44 -19.67 6.66
CA LEU A 69 -7.18 -19.75 5.40
C LEU A 69 -6.47 -19.00 4.27
N LEU A 70 -5.97 -17.79 4.53
CA LEU A 70 -5.23 -16.98 3.55
C LEU A 70 -3.97 -17.72 3.08
N THR A 71 -3.15 -18.21 4.00
CA THR A 71 -1.91 -18.94 3.67
C THR A 71 -2.17 -20.26 2.94
N THR A 72 -3.23 -20.97 3.30
CA THR A 72 -3.68 -22.16 2.56
C THR A 72 -4.07 -21.78 1.12
N ALA A 73 -4.81 -20.69 0.95
CA ALA A 73 -5.21 -20.22 -0.36
C ALA A 73 -4.02 -19.77 -1.22
N ILE A 74 -3.05 -19.04 -0.64
CA ILE A 74 -1.81 -18.65 -1.32
C ILE A 74 -0.99 -19.90 -1.70
N SER A 75 -0.84 -20.87 -0.81
CA SER A 75 -0.08 -22.11 -1.09
C SER A 75 -0.67 -22.92 -2.24
N ASN A 76 -1.99 -22.86 -2.44
CA ASN A 76 -2.70 -23.59 -3.49
C ASN A 76 -2.73 -22.86 -4.84
N LEU A 77 -2.14 -21.67 -4.96
CA LEU A 77 -2.04 -20.96 -6.23
C LEU A 77 -1.09 -21.67 -7.20
N SER A 78 -1.32 -21.47 -8.50
CA SER A 78 -0.35 -21.85 -9.53
C SER A 78 0.72 -20.76 -9.67
N TYR A 79 1.99 -21.15 -9.66
CA TYR A 79 3.16 -20.25 -9.78
C TYR A 79 3.89 -20.49 -11.11
N PRO A 80 3.38 -19.96 -12.24
CA PRO A 80 3.95 -20.19 -13.55
C PRO A 80 5.29 -19.46 -13.77
N ASN A 81 5.56 -18.40 -12.98
CA ASN A 81 6.76 -17.61 -13.09
C ASN A 81 7.75 -17.99 -12.00
N THR A 82 9.02 -18.19 -12.38
CA THR A 82 10.10 -18.51 -11.45
C THR A 82 11.03 -17.31 -11.28
N ILE A 83 11.45 -17.06 -10.05
CA ILE A 83 12.46 -16.07 -9.70
C ILE A 83 13.73 -16.81 -9.29
N PRO A 84 14.93 -16.32 -9.65
CA PRO A 84 16.17 -16.85 -9.10
C PRO A 84 16.22 -16.80 -7.57
N ALA A 85 16.87 -17.80 -6.97
CA ALA A 85 17.24 -17.86 -5.56
C ALA A 85 17.93 -16.59 -5.00
N SER A 86 18.60 -15.84 -5.87
CA SER A 86 19.30 -14.62 -5.52
C SER A 86 19.08 -13.58 -6.61
N ILE A 87 18.48 -12.45 -6.24
CA ILE A 87 18.19 -11.37 -7.18
C ILE A 87 19.37 -10.40 -7.14
N THR A 88 20.15 -10.37 -8.22
CA THR A 88 21.36 -9.52 -8.34
C THR A 88 21.19 -8.42 -9.39
N SER A 89 20.10 -8.45 -10.15
CA SER A 89 19.74 -7.50 -11.20
C SER A 89 18.30 -7.03 -11.01
N ASN A 90 17.94 -5.92 -11.66
CA ASN A 90 16.56 -5.42 -11.64
C ASN A 90 15.60 -6.50 -12.15
N ILE A 91 14.44 -6.58 -11.51
CA ILE A 91 13.35 -7.48 -11.90
C ILE A 91 12.05 -6.68 -11.88
N THR A 92 11.19 -6.95 -12.86
CA THR A 92 9.83 -6.40 -12.89
C THR A 92 8.83 -7.53 -12.69
N PHE A 93 8.05 -7.42 -11.64
CA PHE A 93 6.85 -8.21 -11.41
C PHE A 93 5.68 -7.48 -12.08
N THR A 94 4.91 -8.19 -12.90
CA THR A 94 3.80 -7.62 -13.69
C THR A 94 2.49 -8.27 -13.27
N SER A 95 1.44 -7.46 -13.08
CA SER A 95 0.08 -7.93 -12.84
C SER A 95 -0.94 -7.02 -13.55
N THR A 96 -2.18 -7.49 -13.68
CA THR A 96 -3.31 -6.67 -14.13
C THR A 96 -4.49 -6.89 -13.18
N ILE A 97 -5.55 -6.08 -13.28
CA ILE A 97 -6.78 -6.36 -12.50
C ILE A 97 -7.34 -7.75 -12.83
N VAL A 98 -7.18 -8.18 -14.08
CA VAL A 98 -7.72 -9.46 -14.57
C VAL A 98 -6.84 -10.65 -14.18
N ASN A 99 -5.54 -10.45 -13.93
CA ASN A 99 -4.61 -11.53 -13.62
C ASN A 99 -3.58 -11.16 -12.56
N SER A 100 -3.41 -12.03 -11.56
CA SER A 100 -2.40 -11.85 -10.53
C SER A 100 -1.02 -12.26 -11.03
N GLY A 101 -0.01 -11.53 -10.60
CA GLY A 101 1.39 -11.89 -10.80
C GLY A 101 1.80 -12.92 -9.75
N ASN A 102 1.81 -14.21 -10.10
CA ASN A 102 2.25 -15.28 -9.19
C ASN A 102 3.68 -15.68 -9.52
N TYR A 103 4.56 -15.62 -8.51
CA TYR A 103 5.99 -15.91 -8.64
C TYR A 103 6.49 -16.82 -7.52
N ILE A 104 7.34 -17.78 -7.87
CA ILE A 104 7.98 -18.69 -6.91
C ILE A 104 9.50 -18.57 -6.99
N PHE A 105 10.17 -18.56 -5.85
CA PHE A 105 11.62 -18.65 -5.79
C PHE A 105 12.09 -20.07 -6.12
N SER A 106 13.04 -20.18 -7.06
CA SER A 106 13.61 -21.46 -7.47
C SER A 106 15.04 -21.63 -6.99
N ALA A 107 15.28 -22.71 -6.25
CA ALA A 107 16.60 -23.15 -5.82
C ALA A 107 17.34 -23.95 -6.89
N PRO A 108 18.66 -23.77 -7.05
CA PRO A 108 19.49 -24.82 -7.61
C PRO A 108 19.31 -26.10 -6.78
N THR A 109 19.11 -27.24 -7.45
CA THR A 109 19.01 -28.54 -6.79
C THR A 109 20.26 -28.81 -5.94
N GLY A 110 20.09 -29.07 -4.64
CA GLY A 110 21.17 -29.50 -3.73
C GLY A 110 21.89 -28.40 -2.94
N THR A 111 21.49 -27.12 -3.07
CA THR A 111 21.91 -26.06 -2.14
C THR A 111 20.82 -25.81 -1.11
N PRO A 112 21.11 -25.82 0.21
CA PRO A 112 20.10 -25.48 1.23
C PRO A 112 19.60 -24.05 0.98
N PHE A 113 18.28 -23.93 0.79
CA PHE A 113 17.59 -22.70 0.41
C PHE A 113 17.36 -21.86 1.66
N ASN A 114 18.44 -21.39 2.28
CA ASN A 114 18.37 -20.87 3.64
C ASN A 114 17.95 -19.40 3.73
N GLN A 115 17.93 -18.66 2.61
CA GLN A 115 17.34 -17.31 2.49
C GLN A 115 17.48 -16.83 1.05
N VAL A 116 16.39 -16.39 0.41
CA VAL A 116 16.47 -15.70 -0.87
C VAL A 116 17.00 -14.29 -0.62
N GLY A 117 18.25 -14.04 -0.97
CA GLY A 117 18.88 -12.73 -0.85
C GLY A 117 18.71 -11.89 -2.12
N VAL A 118 18.11 -10.72 -2.00
CA VAL A 118 18.29 -9.65 -2.99
C VAL A 118 19.69 -9.06 -2.73
N THR A 119 20.68 -9.19 -3.62
CA THR A 119 22.06 -8.79 -3.30
C THR A 119 22.78 -8.20 -4.52
N ASN A 120 23.00 -6.88 -4.53
CA ASN A 120 24.03 -6.26 -5.38
C ASN A 120 24.68 -5.11 -4.59
N ASN A 121 25.95 -4.79 -4.88
CA ASN A 121 26.67 -3.66 -4.26
C ASN A 121 25.99 -2.31 -4.52
N ALA A 122 25.19 -2.19 -5.59
CA ALA A 122 24.33 -1.03 -5.86
C ALA A 122 22.86 -1.24 -5.44
N GLY A 123 22.49 -2.48 -5.09
CA GLY A 123 21.13 -2.97 -4.86
C GLY A 123 20.25 -3.00 -6.13
N PRO A 124 19.60 -4.13 -6.48
CA PRO A 124 18.70 -4.15 -7.62
C PRO A 124 17.38 -3.42 -7.30
N THR A 125 16.71 -2.95 -8.35
CA THR A 125 15.33 -2.47 -8.28
C THR A 125 14.36 -3.62 -8.48
N LEU A 126 13.47 -3.82 -7.50
CA LEU A 126 12.29 -4.67 -7.62
C LEU A 126 11.11 -3.77 -8.04
N THR A 127 10.69 -3.88 -9.28
CA THR A 127 9.57 -3.10 -9.82
C THR A 127 8.28 -3.92 -9.78
N PHE A 128 7.22 -3.35 -9.25
CA PHE A 128 5.86 -3.89 -9.28
C PHE A 128 5.04 -3.03 -10.23
N ASP A 129 4.59 -3.65 -11.31
CA ASP A 129 3.93 -2.99 -12.43
C ASP A 129 2.50 -3.55 -12.59
N GLY A 130 1.53 -2.71 -12.29
CA GLY A 130 0.12 -2.98 -12.54
C GLY A 130 -0.75 -3.19 -11.29
N PRO A 131 -2.07 -3.01 -11.42
CA PRO A 131 -3.01 -2.89 -10.29
C PRO A 131 -3.47 -4.20 -9.65
N GLY A 132 -2.96 -5.36 -10.10
CA GLY A 132 -3.35 -6.68 -9.59
C GLY A 132 -2.64 -7.08 -8.31
N ASN A 133 -2.93 -8.31 -7.85
CA ASN A 133 -2.21 -8.91 -6.73
C ASN A 133 -0.90 -9.53 -7.20
N PHE A 134 0.14 -9.41 -6.37
CA PHE A 134 1.43 -10.05 -6.56
C PHE A 134 1.64 -11.06 -5.43
N TYR A 135 1.81 -12.33 -5.77
CA TYR A 135 2.12 -13.38 -4.79
C TYR A 135 3.53 -13.86 -5.04
N ILE A 136 4.43 -13.58 -4.09
CA ILE A 136 5.82 -14.02 -4.09
C ILE A 136 5.97 -15.09 -3.04
N TYR A 137 6.25 -16.30 -3.49
CA TYR A 137 6.24 -17.49 -2.67
C TYR A 137 7.64 -18.10 -2.54
N ALA A 138 8.04 -18.37 -1.31
CA ALA A 138 9.19 -19.20 -0.97
C ALA A 138 8.68 -20.54 -0.41
N ASP A 139 9.06 -21.63 -1.08
CA ASP A 139 8.59 -23.00 -0.79
C ASP A 139 9.60 -23.78 0.07
N GLU A 140 9.11 -24.54 1.06
CA GLU A 140 9.91 -25.47 1.87
C GLU A 140 10.24 -26.78 1.17
N ALA A 141 9.53 -27.12 0.09
CA ALA A 141 9.49 -28.48 -0.48
C ALA A 141 10.86 -29.06 -0.85
N THR A 142 11.86 -28.22 -1.18
CA THR A 142 13.19 -28.70 -1.58
C THR A 142 14.19 -28.83 -0.44
N THR A 143 14.03 -28.10 0.66
CA THR A 143 15.12 -27.96 1.67
C THR A 143 14.68 -28.03 3.14
N GLY A 144 13.37 -28.19 3.42
CA GLY A 144 12.86 -28.30 4.79
C GLY A 144 12.90 -26.98 5.58
N SER A 145 13.08 -25.86 4.89
CA SER A 145 13.05 -24.48 5.39
C SER A 145 12.80 -23.56 4.19
N ALA A 146 12.04 -22.48 4.38
CA ALA A 146 11.76 -21.46 3.36
C ALA A 146 12.07 -20.07 3.92
N GLY A 147 12.89 -19.27 3.24
CA GLY A 147 13.28 -17.95 3.74
C GLY A 147 13.30 -16.88 2.69
N ILE A 148 12.86 -15.68 3.04
CA ILE A 148 13.01 -14.47 2.23
C ILE A 148 13.93 -13.51 3.00
N LEU A 149 15.05 -13.14 2.40
CA LEU A 149 16.01 -12.18 2.93
C LEU A 149 16.03 -10.91 2.07
N PHE A 150 15.63 -9.82 2.70
CA PHE A 150 15.77 -8.50 2.14
C PHE A 150 17.15 -7.93 2.50
N LEU A 151 17.96 -7.64 1.48
CA LEU A 151 19.26 -6.99 1.61
C LEU A 151 19.42 -6.00 0.46
N ASN A 152 19.84 -4.76 0.75
CA ASN A 152 20.26 -3.75 -0.24
C ASN A 152 19.51 -3.79 -1.57
N PHE A 153 18.30 -3.22 -1.63
CA PHE A 153 17.48 -3.16 -2.85
C PHE A 153 16.62 -1.89 -2.83
N THR A 154 16.05 -1.55 -3.97
CA THR A 154 15.02 -0.51 -4.08
C THR A 154 13.72 -1.17 -4.52
N MET A 155 12.60 -0.76 -3.93
CA MET A 155 11.27 -1.10 -4.45
C MET A 155 10.68 0.06 -5.22
N SER A 156 10.09 -0.25 -6.38
CA SER A 156 9.35 0.70 -7.21
C SER A 156 7.95 0.16 -7.48
N LEU A 157 6.93 0.95 -7.19
CA LEU A 157 5.52 0.62 -7.42
C LEU A 157 4.98 1.61 -8.46
N ILE A 158 4.62 1.08 -9.64
CA ILE A 158 4.21 1.87 -10.82
C ILE A 158 2.89 1.35 -11.39
N ASN A 159 2.26 2.16 -12.25
CA ASN A 159 1.06 1.78 -13.01
C ASN A 159 -0.07 1.17 -12.15
N GLY A 160 -0.27 1.73 -10.94
CA GLY A 160 -1.33 1.31 -10.03
C GLY A 160 -0.98 0.16 -9.09
N ALA A 161 0.28 -0.31 -9.04
CA ALA A 161 0.72 -1.26 -8.03
C ALA A 161 0.64 -0.66 -6.62
N LEU A 162 0.10 -1.44 -5.67
CA LEU A 162 -0.10 -1.04 -4.28
C LEU A 162 0.61 -2.00 -3.33
N ALA A 163 1.17 -1.47 -2.24
CA ALA A 163 1.83 -2.28 -1.21
C ALA A 163 0.87 -3.31 -0.59
N SER A 164 -0.41 -2.96 -0.41
CA SER A 164 -1.45 -3.85 0.09
C SER A 164 -1.76 -5.04 -0.82
N ASN A 165 -1.28 -5.01 -2.06
CA ASN A 165 -1.51 -6.08 -3.04
C ASN A 165 -0.28 -6.97 -3.25
N ILE A 166 0.81 -6.74 -2.51
CA ILE A 166 2.06 -7.51 -2.62
C ILE A 166 2.15 -8.47 -1.44
N TYR A 167 2.08 -9.77 -1.69
CA TYR A 167 2.15 -10.82 -0.69
C TYR A 167 3.52 -11.49 -0.75
N TRP A 168 4.31 -11.31 0.30
CA TRP A 168 5.55 -12.05 0.52
C TRP A 168 5.26 -13.21 1.45
N TYR A 169 5.27 -14.44 0.94
CA TYR A 169 4.96 -15.61 1.76
C TYR A 169 6.12 -16.60 1.80
N ALA A 170 6.65 -16.82 3.00
CA ALA A 170 7.57 -17.92 3.29
C ALA A 170 6.78 -19.04 3.99
N SER A 171 6.65 -20.20 3.34
CA SER A 171 5.80 -21.27 3.84
C SER A 171 6.44 -22.09 4.95
N GLY A 172 5.61 -22.74 5.77
CA GLY A 172 5.95 -23.81 6.70
C GLY A 172 6.78 -23.47 7.95
N THR A 173 7.22 -24.51 8.67
CA THR A 173 7.50 -24.43 10.13
C THR A 173 8.88 -23.90 10.49
N ASN A 174 9.80 -23.85 9.53
CA ASN A 174 11.14 -23.28 9.70
C ASN A 174 11.34 -22.08 8.76
N SER A 175 10.27 -21.31 8.53
CA SER A 175 10.33 -20.13 7.67
C SER A 175 10.72 -18.84 8.37
N ALA A 176 11.52 -18.03 7.68
CA ALA A 176 11.91 -16.73 8.16
C ALA A 176 11.78 -15.69 7.06
N ILE A 177 11.04 -14.62 7.35
CA ILE A 177 11.19 -13.37 6.61
C ILE A 177 12.16 -12.50 7.42
N SER A 178 13.27 -12.10 6.80
CA SER A 178 14.30 -11.33 7.45
C SER A 178 14.68 -10.09 6.66
N ASP A 179 14.88 -8.98 7.37
CA ASP A 179 15.46 -7.76 6.81
C ASP A 179 16.79 -7.42 7.49
N LEU A 180 17.85 -7.41 6.68
CA LEU A 180 19.22 -7.04 7.07
C LEU A 180 19.75 -5.88 6.23
N ASN A 181 18.86 -5.12 5.56
CA ASN A 181 19.24 -4.03 4.67
C ASN A 181 20.28 -3.10 5.33
N ARG A 182 21.48 -2.95 4.75
CA ARG A 182 22.58 -2.16 5.35
C ARG A 182 22.61 -0.72 4.88
N SER A 183 21.71 -0.33 3.98
CA SER A 183 21.72 0.99 3.35
C SER A 183 20.30 1.48 3.12
N SER A 184 19.66 2.00 4.16
CA SER A 184 18.44 2.79 4.02
C SER A 184 18.76 4.11 3.30
N VAL A 185 18.57 4.13 1.99
CA VAL A 185 18.18 5.39 1.35
C VAL A 185 16.77 5.69 1.86
N LEU A 186 16.60 6.84 2.51
CA LEU A 186 15.31 7.33 2.98
C LEU A 186 14.30 7.25 1.83
N GLY A 187 13.20 6.51 2.01
CA GLY A 187 12.05 6.49 1.08
C GLY A 187 11.76 5.17 0.34
N SER A 188 12.64 4.17 0.34
CA SER A 188 12.38 2.85 -0.28
C SER A 188 12.16 1.75 0.76
N GLY A 189 11.19 1.94 1.65
CA GLY A 189 10.84 0.96 2.68
C GLY A 189 10.31 -0.36 2.11
N LEU A 190 10.41 -1.43 2.88
CA LEU A 190 9.78 -2.72 2.59
C LEU A 190 8.29 -2.51 2.38
N SER A 191 7.74 -2.94 1.25
CA SER A 191 6.32 -2.74 0.94
C SER A 191 5.64 -4.08 0.69
N GLY A 192 4.49 -4.31 1.33
CA GLY A 192 3.81 -5.59 1.21
C GLY A 192 3.13 -6.10 2.47
N ILE A 193 2.40 -7.18 2.30
CA ILE A 193 1.90 -8.07 3.35
C ILE A 193 2.92 -9.19 3.49
N PHE A 194 3.61 -9.23 4.63
CA PHE A 194 4.64 -10.21 4.93
C PHE A 194 4.05 -11.32 5.78
N ILE A 195 4.09 -12.55 5.26
CA ILE A 195 3.51 -13.71 5.90
C ILE A 195 4.59 -14.76 6.07
N SER A 196 4.77 -15.23 7.31
CA SER A 196 5.71 -16.30 7.61
C SER A 196 4.98 -17.44 8.32
N GLY A 197 5.23 -18.67 7.87
CA GLY A 197 4.78 -19.87 8.57
C GLY A 197 5.42 -20.00 9.95
N SER A 198 6.59 -19.40 10.20
CA SER A 198 7.30 -19.43 11.47
C SER A 198 7.61 -18.02 11.99
N ALA A 199 8.78 -17.45 11.70
CA ALA A 199 9.23 -16.18 12.30
C ALA A 199 9.31 -15.02 11.29
N ILE A 200 9.14 -13.80 11.79
CA ILE A 200 9.50 -12.57 11.07
C ILE A 200 10.53 -11.81 11.91
N THR A 201 11.64 -11.41 11.31
CA THR A 201 12.75 -10.77 12.01
C THR A 201 13.28 -9.57 11.24
N ILE A 202 13.01 -8.36 11.74
CA ILE A 202 13.48 -7.11 11.14
C ILE A 202 14.59 -6.56 12.03
N ASN A 203 15.83 -6.88 11.70
CA ASN A 203 16.99 -6.57 12.53
C ASN A 203 17.70 -5.27 12.13
N ASN A 204 17.32 -4.68 11.00
CA ASN A 204 17.90 -3.41 10.58
C ASN A 204 17.20 -2.23 11.26
N SER A 205 17.94 -1.51 12.10
CA SER A 205 17.47 -0.28 12.76
C SER A 205 17.20 0.84 11.76
N GLY A 206 16.05 1.50 11.94
CA GLY A 206 15.57 2.55 11.05
C GLY A 206 14.85 2.05 9.80
N SER A 207 14.63 0.73 9.64
CA SER A 207 13.84 0.22 8.51
C SER A 207 12.40 0.71 8.60
N VAL A 208 11.88 1.15 7.44
CA VAL A 208 10.47 1.52 7.24
C VAL A 208 9.77 0.38 6.53
N ILE A 209 8.65 -0.07 7.09
CA ILE A 209 7.80 -1.13 6.55
C ILE A 209 6.44 -0.51 6.22
N ASN A 210 6.07 -0.52 4.95
CA ASN A 210 4.79 -0.08 4.43
C ASN A 210 3.89 -1.31 4.18
N GLY A 211 3.22 -1.78 5.23
CA GLY A 211 2.27 -2.89 5.18
C GLY A 211 2.19 -3.71 6.47
N ASN A 212 1.80 -4.97 6.36
CA ASN A 212 1.40 -5.82 7.50
C ASN A 212 2.38 -6.97 7.73
N LEU A 213 2.52 -7.41 8.99
CA LEU A 213 3.40 -8.50 9.41
C LEU A 213 2.59 -9.62 10.10
N TYR A 214 2.56 -10.81 9.49
CA TYR A 214 1.79 -11.96 9.97
C TYR A 214 2.66 -13.20 10.18
N ALA A 215 2.80 -13.65 11.42
CA ALA A 215 3.57 -14.84 11.80
C ALA A 215 2.65 -15.92 12.40
N GLN A 216 2.68 -17.12 11.81
CA GLN A 216 1.73 -18.19 12.18
C GLN A 216 2.14 -18.99 13.41
N SER A 217 3.43 -19.31 13.56
CA SER A 217 3.87 -20.28 14.58
C SER A 217 5.12 -19.88 15.37
N SER A 218 5.68 -18.69 15.17
CA SER A 218 6.83 -18.16 15.91
C SER A 218 6.74 -16.65 16.14
N ASP A 219 7.82 -16.09 16.69
CA ASP A 219 7.90 -14.72 17.18
C ASP A 219 8.00 -13.71 16.01
N ILE A 220 7.57 -12.48 16.29
CA ILE A 220 7.95 -11.32 15.48
C ILE A 220 8.99 -10.52 16.27
N VAL A 221 10.16 -10.32 15.69
CA VAL A 221 11.28 -9.57 16.30
C VAL A 221 11.54 -8.30 15.49
N LEU A 222 11.51 -7.14 16.15
CA LEU A 222 11.69 -5.83 15.53
C LEU A 222 12.81 -5.06 16.24
N THR A 223 13.72 -4.46 15.50
CA THR A 223 14.85 -3.69 16.02
C THR A 223 14.77 -2.25 15.54
N SER A 224 14.13 -1.39 16.34
CA SER A 224 13.96 0.05 16.08
C SER A 224 13.39 0.37 14.69
N ASN A 225 12.17 -0.07 14.41
CA ASN A 225 11.53 0.02 13.09
C ASN A 225 10.37 1.01 13.04
N ILE A 226 10.00 1.44 11.84
CA ILE A 226 8.78 2.20 11.57
C ILE A 226 7.84 1.33 10.74
N ILE A 227 6.58 1.17 11.17
CA ILE A 227 5.57 0.37 10.47
C ILE A 227 4.36 1.24 10.11
N ASN A 228 4.03 1.28 8.82
CA ASN A 228 2.97 2.07 8.19
C ASN A 228 1.99 1.12 7.47
N PRO A 229 0.90 0.69 8.13
CA PRO A 229 0.01 -0.35 7.59
C PRO A 229 -1.05 0.11 6.60
N GLU A 230 -1.24 1.41 6.35
CA GLU A 230 -2.23 1.88 5.39
C GLU A 230 -1.66 2.82 4.32
N THR A 231 -1.87 2.34 3.09
CA THR A 231 -2.34 3.03 1.88
C THR A 231 -2.17 4.54 1.85
N ASN A 232 -1.37 5.03 0.91
CA ASN A 232 -1.49 6.43 0.47
C ASN A 232 -2.94 6.64 0.03
N PRO A 233 -3.75 7.40 0.79
CA PRO A 233 -5.11 7.59 0.39
C PRO A 233 -5.10 8.49 -0.85
N LEU A 234 -5.83 8.09 -1.88
CA LEU A 234 -6.09 8.89 -3.06
C LEU A 234 -6.93 10.06 -2.56
N CYS A 235 -6.43 11.30 -2.59
CA CYS A 235 -7.14 12.41 -1.95
C CYS A 235 -6.89 13.72 -2.68
N PHE A 236 -7.83 14.64 -2.49
CA PHE A 236 -7.64 16.05 -2.79
C PHE A 236 -7.17 16.78 -1.54
N LEU A 237 -6.26 17.73 -1.69
CA LEU A 237 -5.91 18.61 -0.59
C LEU A 237 -7.10 19.52 -0.27
N LYS A 238 -7.26 19.87 1.01
CA LYS A 238 -8.16 20.94 1.45
C LYS A 238 -8.05 22.18 0.55
N GLY A 239 -9.20 22.76 0.21
CA GLY A 239 -9.30 23.92 -0.67
C GLY A 239 -9.46 23.57 -2.15
N THR A 240 -9.16 22.34 -2.55
CA THR A 240 -9.40 21.86 -3.92
C THR A 240 -10.89 21.96 -4.25
N LYS A 241 -11.23 22.64 -5.33
CA LYS A 241 -12.62 22.82 -5.76
C LYS A 241 -13.08 21.72 -6.70
N ILE A 242 -14.22 21.14 -6.38
CA ILE A 242 -14.89 20.11 -7.16
C ILE A 242 -16.08 20.73 -7.89
N LEU A 243 -16.28 20.37 -9.15
CA LEU A 243 -17.43 20.83 -9.92
C LEU A 243 -18.71 20.11 -9.49
N THR A 244 -19.65 20.87 -8.93
CA THR A 244 -20.99 20.42 -8.55
C THR A 244 -22.05 20.99 -9.50
N ASP A 245 -23.29 20.54 -9.35
CA ASP A 245 -24.44 21.15 -10.05
C ASP A 245 -24.71 22.61 -9.65
N ARG A 246 -24.08 23.08 -8.57
CA ARG A 246 -24.10 24.47 -8.07
C ARG A 246 -22.82 25.26 -8.41
N GLY A 247 -21.93 24.69 -9.22
CA GLY A 247 -20.61 25.25 -9.55
C GLY A 247 -19.48 24.65 -8.71
N TYR A 248 -18.33 25.32 -8.70
CA TYR A 248 -17.15 24.84 -7.97
C TYR A 248 -17.27 25.09 -6.46
N PHE A 249 -17.14 24.03 -5.67
CA PHE A 249 -17.13 24.08 -4.20
C PHE A 249 -15.86 23.45 -3.65
N PRO A 250 -15.23 24.03 -2.61
CA PRO A 250 -14.12 23.39 -1.90
C PRO A 250 -14.55 22.04 -1.36
N ILE A 251 -13.69 21.03 -1.49
CA ILE A 251 -14.02 19.65 -1.11
C ILE A 251 -14.44 19.52 0.36
N GLU A 252 -13.82 20.27 1.26
CA GLU A 252 -14.14 20.25 2.69
C GLU A 252 -15.51 20.84 3.04
N GLU A 253 -16.16 21.53 2.11
CA GLU A 253 -17.51 22.08 2.28
C GLU A 253 -18.60 21.18 1.72
N LEU A 254 -18.24 20.17 0.91
CA LEU A 254 -19.17 19.20 0.35
C LEU A 254 -19.73 18.28 1.43
N LYS A 255 -20.96 17.82 1.22
CA LYS A 255 -21.68 16.95 2.16
C LYS A 255 -22.32 15.78 1.43
N ILE A 256 -22.62 14.74 2.20
CA ILE A 256 -23.46 13.64 1.73
C ILE A 256 -24.77 14.20 1.16
N GLU A 257 -25.23 13.64 0.05
CA GLU A 257 -26.33 14.09 -0.80
C GLU A 257 -26.10 15.36 -1.63
N ASP A 258 -24.95 16.05 -1.54
CA ASP A 258 -24.59 17.05 -2.57
C ASP A 258 -24.34 16.35 -3.91
N ASN A 259 -24.80 16.95 -5.01
CA ASN A 259 -24.64 16.39 -6.35
C ASN A 259 -23.35 16.88 -7.02
N VAL A 260 -22.50 15.93 -7.37
CA VAL A 260 -21.29 16.18 -8.15
C VAL A 260 -21.57 15.92 -9.62
N ILE A 261 -20.97 16.72 -10.50
CA ILE A 261 -21.05 16.50 -11.94
C ILE A 261 -20.18 15.31 -12.33
N ILE A 262 -20.76 14.30 -12.98
CA ILE A 262 -20.05 13.12 -13.46
C ILE A 262 -19.89 13.17 -14.99
N TYR A 263 -18.67 12.93 -15.46
CA TYR A 263 -18.28 12.93 -16.87
C TYR A 263 -18.15 11.53 -17.46
N GLY A 264 -18.25 10.49 -16.62
CA GLY A 264 -18.03 9.10 -17.03
C GLY A 264 -17.95 8.17 -15.83
N LEU A 265 -17.71 6.90 -16.12
CA LEU A 265 -17.49 5.84 -15.13
C LEU A 265 -16.08 5.28 -15.25
N ILE A 266 -15.57 4.77 -14.13
CA ILE A 266 -14.32 4.02 -14.08
C ILE A 266 -14.67 2.57 -13.73
N ILE A 267 -14.53 1.68 -14.71
CA ILE A 267 -14.90 0.26 -14.62
C ILE A 267 -13.68 -0.56 -14.18
N ASP A 268 -13.91 -1.48 -13.25
CA ASP A 268 -12.90 -2.38 -12.69
C ASP A 268 -11.61 -1.66 -12.26
N ASN A 269 -11.73 -0.39 -11.86
CA ASN A 269 -10.61 0.45 -11.44
C ASN A 269 -9.50 0.62 -12.50
N SER A 270 -9.80 0.45 -13.80
CA SER A 270 -8.84 0.64 -14.91
C SER A 270 -9.40 1.26 -16.18
N GLU A 271 -10.64 0.98 -16.55
CA GLU A 271 -11.21 1.44 -17.81
C GLU A 271 -12.03 2.72 -17.58
N VAL A 272 -11.72 3.77 -18.34
CA VAL A 272 -12.45 5.04 -18.29
C VAL A 272 -13.46 5.08 -19.43
N VAL A 273 -14.75 5.21 -19.10
CA VAL A 273 -15.83 5.34 -20.07
C VAL A 273 -16.49 6.70 -19.89
N LEU A 274 -16.22 7.63 -20.81
CA LEU A 274 -16.81 8.97 -20.77
C LEU A 274 -18.26 8.95 -21.26
N ASN A 275 -19.12 9.69 -20.56
CA ASN A 275 -20.51 9.86 -20.91
C ASN A 275 -20.66 10.86 -22.07
N GLU A 276 -21.57 10.57 -23.00
CA GLU A 276 -21.96 11.53 -24.05
C GLU A 276 -22.72 12.74 -23.49
N LYS A 277 -23.29 12.60 -22.29
CA LYS A 277 -24.10 13.63 -21.62
C LYS A 277 -23.63 13.81 -20.20
N ILE A 278 -23.62 15.06 -19.77
CA ILE A 278 -23.37 15.44 -18.38
C ILE A 278 -24.46 14.82 -17.51
N GLN A 279 -24.04 14.15 -16.44
CA GLN A 279 -24.92 13.59 -15.42
C GLN A 279 -24.51 14.13 -14.05
N THR A 280 -25.36 13.92 -13.05
CA THR A 280 -25.06 14.21 -11.66
C THR A 280 -25.23 12.96 -10.83
N SER A 281 -24.45 12.84 -9.76
CA SER A 281 -24.65 11.78 -8.77
C SER A 281 -24.39 12.33 -7.36
N PRO A 282 -25.21 11.94 -6.37
CA PRO A 282 -25.07 12.41 -5.01
C PRO A 282 -23.87 11.75 -4.31
N ILE A 283 -23.19 12.53 -3.48
CA ILE A 283 -22.16 12.02 -2.57
C ILE A 283 -22.79 11.06 -1.58
N ARG A 284 -22.25 9.84 -1.49
CA ARG A 284 -22.67 8.81 -0.53
C ARG A 284 -21.80 8.75 0.70
N TRP A 285 -20.56 9.17 0.56
CA TRP A 285 -19.61 9.23 1.65
C TRP A 285 -18.58 10.32 1.36
N ILE A 286 -18.14 11.01 2.40
CA ILE A 286 -17.01 11.93 2.35
C ILE A 286 -16.19 11.70 3.62
N GLY A 287 -14.87 11.66 3.46
CA GLY A 287 -13.95 11.39 4.56
C GLY A 287 -12.80 12.39 4.59
N LYS A 288 -12.22 12.59 5.78
CA LYS A 288 -11.03 13.43 5.98
C LYS A 288 -9.82 12.60 6.42
N PHE A 289 -8.71 12.68 5.68
CA PHE A 289 -7.41 12.14 6.10
C PHE A 289 -6.50 13.28 6.57
N VAL A 290 -5.77 13.06 7.66
CA VAL A 290 -4.87 14.05 8.25
C VAL A 290 -3.50 13.45 8.43
N SER A 291 -2.48 14.08 7.83
CA SER A 291 -1.09 13.65 7.95
C SER A 291 -0.23 14.75 8.54
N SER A 292 0.52 14.41 9.59
CA SER A 292 1.62 15.23 10.12
C SER A 292 2.98 14.84 9.53
N LYS A 293 2.99 13.91 8.56
CA LYS A 293 4.18 13.39 7.91
C LYS A 293 4.52 14.24 6.69
N HIS A 294 5.78 14.61 6.56
CA HIS A 294 6.32 15.41 5.45
C HIS A 294 7.37 14.61 4.69
N ASP A 295 6.92 13.60 3.94
CA ASP A 295 7.79 12.88 3.02
C ASP A 295 7.10 12.60 1.68
N ALA A 296 7.84 12.00 0.75
CA ALA A 296 7.36 11.75 -0.60
C ALA A 296 6.07 10.90 -0.66
N SER A 297 5.71 10.17 0.40
CA SER A 297 4.47 9.40 0.46
C SER A 297 3.25 10.28 0.76
N THR A 298 3.41 11.41 1.45
CA THR A 298 2.31 12.24 1.96
C THR A 298 2.29 13.67 1.41
N LEU A 299 3.43 14.19 0.96
CA LEU A 299 3.52 15.54 0.39
C LEU A 299 2.71 15.63 -0.92
N PRO A 300 1.87 16.66 -1.07
CA PRO A 300 0.99 16.79 -2.23
C PRO A 300 1.77 16.97 -3.52
N ILE A 301 1.21 16.45 -4.59
CA ILE A 301 1.60 16.80 -5.95
C ILE A 301 0.76 18.01 -6.35
N CYS A 302 1.45 19.10 -6.69
CA CYS A 302 0.88 20.31 -7.24
C CYS A 302 0.99 20.29 -8.75
N PHE A 303 -0.16 20.31 -9.42
CA PHE A 303 -0.28 20.68 -10.82
C PHE A 303 -0.51 22.18 -10.85
N LYS A 304 0.52 22.97 -11.22
CA LYS A 304 0.38 24.43 -11.29
C LYS A 304 -0.68 24.80 -12.32
N ALA A 305 -1.35 25.93 -12.13
CA ALA A 305 -2.32 26.44 -13.09
C ALA A 305 -1.75 26.46 -14.53
N GLY A 306 -2.49 25.91 -15.48
CA GLY A 306 -2.06 25.78 -16.89
C GLY A 306 -1.00 24.71 -17.19
N SER A 307 -0.54 23.92 -16.21
CA SER A 307 0.51 22.90 -16.39
C SER A 307 0.17 21.77 -17.36
N LEU A 308 -1.12 21.52 -17.63
CA LEU A 308 -1.61 20.48 -18.54
C LEU A 308 -2.01 21.03 -19.92
N GLY A 309 -1.80 22.32 -20.18
CA GLY A 309 -2.21 22.99 -21.42
C GLY A 309 -3.64 23.52 -21.35
N GLU A 310 -4.04 24.32 -22.35
CA GLU A 310 -5.39 24.92 -22.46
C GLU A 310 -5.87 25.71 -21.23
N ASN A 311 -4.94 26.26 -20.44
CA ASN A 311 -5.20 26.88 -19.13
C ASN A 311 -5.78 25.92 -18.07
N LEU A 312 -5.44 24.64 -18.17
CA LEU A 312 -5.77 23.61 -17.17
C LEU A 312 -4.52 23.19 -16.37
N PRO A 313 -4.65 22.93 -15.05
CA PRO A 313 -5.81 23.24 -14.22
C PRO A 313 -6.08 24.76 -14.15
N GLU A 314 -7.31 25.14 -13.83
CA GLU A 314 -7.76 26.54 -13.75
C GLU A 314 -7.09 27.29 -12.59
N ASN A 315 -6.83 26.57 -11.49
CA ASN A 315 -6.02 27.01 -10.36
C ASN A 315 -4.98 25.92 -10.04
N ASP A 316 -4.05 26.18 -9.13
CA ASP A 316 -3.16 25.12 -8.66
C ASP A 316 -3.98 23.97 -8.05
N LEU A 317 -3.82 22.76 -8.59
CA LEU A 317 -4.51 21.55 -8.15
C LEU A 317 -3.56 20.71 -7.29
N PHE A 318 -3.94 20.49 -6.04
CA PHE A 318 -3.16 19.70 -5.08
C PHE A 318 -3.84 18.38 -4.78
N VAL A 319 -3.15 17.28 -5.07
CA VAL A 319 -3.64 15.92 -4.81
C VAL A 319 -2.57 15.10 -4.11
N SER A 320 -2.98 14.03 -3.43
CA SER A 320 -2.02 13.11 -2.81
C SER A 320 -1.19 12.38 -3.89
N PRO A 321 0.03 11.89 -3.58
CA PRO A 321 0.92 11.26 -4.57
C PRO A 321 0.31 10.10 -5.36
N GLY A 322 -0.61 9.36 -4.75
CA GLY A 322 -1.27 8.22 -5.38
C GLY A 322 -2.46 8.58 -6.27
N HIS A 323 -3.03 9.79 -6.14
CA HIS A 323 -4.30 10.16 -6.76
C HIS A 323 -4.27 10.01 -8.29
N ARG A 324 -5.35 9.52 -8.89
CA ARG A 324 -5.38 9.31 -10.34
C ARG A 324 -6.02 10.48 -11.07
N MET A 325 -5.26 10.98 -12.05
CA MET A 325 -5.64 12.00 -13.01
C MET A 325 -6.15 11.33 -14.28
N ILE A 326 -7.18 11.87 -14.91
CA ILE A 326 -7.71 11.38 -16.18
C ILE A 326 -7.21 12.27 -17.32
N LEU A 327 -6.20 11.80 -18.04
CA LEU A 327 -5.59 12.49 -19.18
C LEU A 327 -5.75 11.61 -20.43
N ASP A 328 -6.16 12.20 -21.54
CA ASP A 328 -6.40 11.48 -22.81
C ASP A 328 -7.27 10.22 -22.65
N GLY A 329 -8.26 10.28 -21.76
CA GLY A 329 -9.16 9.16 -21.45
C GLY A 329 -8.50 8.00 -20.70
N LYS A 330 -7.35 8.22 -20.05
CA LYS A 330 -6.62 7.20 -19.29
C LYS A 330 -6.29 7.68 -17.89
N MET A 331 -6.16 6.73 -16.97
CA MET A 331 -5.72 7.01 -15.60
C MET A 331 -4.20 7.11 -15.52
N HIS A 332 -3.72 8.18 -14.89
CA HIS A 332 -2.32 8.43 -14.59
C HIS A 332 -2.17 8.75 -13.10
N VAL A 333 -1.17 8.14 -12.44
CA VAL A 333 -0.89 8.42 -11.02
C VAL A 333 -0.17 9.76 -10.91
N ALA A 334 -0.64 10.65 -10.03
CA ALA A 334 -0.16 12.02 -9.93
C ALA A 334 1.37 12.14 -9.75
N LYS A 335 1.97 11.34 -8.87
CA LYS A 335 3.43 11.35 -8.62
C LYS A 335 4.25 11.00 -9.87
N ASP A 336 3.70 10.21 -10.79
CA ASP A 336 4.39 9.75 -12.00
C ASP A 336 4.41 10.84 -13.08
N LEU A 337 3.62 11.92 -12.91
CA LEU A 337 3.54 13.08 -13.80
C LEU A 337 4.45 14.24 -13.37
N VAL A 338 5.15 14.11 -12.23
CA VAL A 338 6.06 15.14 -11.73
C VAL A 338 7.19 15.38 -12.72
N ASN A 339 7.33 16.63 -13.17
CA ASN A 339 8.36 17.07 -14.10
C ASN A 339 9.38 18.04 -13.47
N GLY A 340 9.16 18.44 -12.22
CA GLY A 340 10.07 19.31 -11.46
C GLY A 340 9.94 20.80 -11.79
N GLU A 341 9.03 21.18 -12.69
CA GLU A 341 8.85 22.57 -13.13
C GLU A 341 7.40 23.04 -12.96
N THR A 342 6.48 22.44 -13.71
CA THR A 342 5.05 22.80 -13.74
C THR A 342 4.18 21.81 -12.96
N ILE A 343 4.66 20.58 -12.76
CA ILE A 343 4.07 19.56 -11.90
C ILE A 343 5.15 19.16 -10.90
N VAL A 344 4.93 19.49 -9.63
CA VAL A 344 5.95 19.43 -8.57
C VAL A 344 5.39 18.79 -7.31
N GLN A 345 6.25 18.15 -6.52
CA GLN A 345 5.88 17.75 -5.16
C GLN A 345 6.19 18.92 -4.23
N GLU A 346 5.15 19.45 -3.58
CA GLU A 346 5.25 20.64 -2.73
C GLU A 346 5.38 20.23 -1.27
N ASP A 347 6.37 20.79 -0.58
CA ASP A 347 6.46 20.69 0.87
C ASP A 347 5.51 21.71 1.49
N MET A 348 4.61 21.22 2.34
CA MET A 348 3.65 22.06 3.03
C MET A 348 4.13 22.30 4.46
N ASN A 349 3.90 23.49 5.00
CA ASN A 349 4.19 23.73 6.41
C ASN A 349 3.02 23.25 7.27
N GLY A 350 3.32 22.36 8.22
CA GLY A 350 2.33 21.87 9.19
C GLY A 350 1.41 20.78 8.65
N THR A 351 0.36 20.49 9.40
CA THR A 351 -0.50 19.33 9.12
C THR A 351 -1.20 19.42 7.76
N ILE A 352 -1.10 18.34 6.98
CA ILE A 352 -1.70 18.20 5.65
C ILE A 352 -3.09 17.59 5.81
N GLU A 353 -4.12 18.32 5.38
CA GLU A 353 -5.51 17.88 5.41
C GLU A 353 -5.97 17.49 4.01
N TYR A 354 -6.37 16.23 3.88
CA TYR A 354 -6.82 15.59 2.65
C TYR A 354 -8.28 15.17 2.78
N TYR A 355 -9.00 15.17 1.66
CA TYR A 355 -10.39 14.77 1.58
C TYR A 355 -10.61 13.89 0.36
N HIS A 356 -11.55 12.96 0.46
CA HIS A 356 -12.12 12.29 -0.71
C HIS A 356 -13.59 11.94 -0.47
N PHE A 357 -14.30 11.58 -1.52
CA PHE A 357 -15.73 11.29 -1.48
C PHE A 357 -16.08 10.19 -2.48
N GLU A 358 -17.09 9.42 -2.15
CA GLU A 358 -17.61 8.31 -2.95
C GLU A 358 -19.02 8.62 -3.44
N LEU A 359 -19.32 8.17 -4.65
CA LEU A 359 -20.65 8.21 -5.27
C LEU A 359 -21.20 6.77 -5.37
N ASP A 360 -22.40 6.61 -5.91
CA ASP A 360 -22.99 5.26 -6.13
C ASP A 360 -22.11 4.36 -7.04
N CYS A 361 -21.36 4.97 -7.95
CA CYS A 361 -20.41 4.30 -8.83
C CYS A 361 -19.07 5.05 -8.84
N HIS A 362 -17.98 4.32 -9.04
CA HIS A 362 -16.67 4.93 -9.31
C HIS A 362 -16.75 5.74 -10.62
N SER A 363 -16.56 7.05 -10.51
CA SER A 363 -16.92 8.01 -11.55
C SER A 363 -15.76 8.94 -11.89
N VAL A 364 -15.82 9.50 -13.09
CA VAL A 364 -14.95 10.60 -13.51
C VAL A 364 -15.62 11.92 -13.12
N ILE A 365 -14.91 12.77 -12.38
CA ILE A 365 -15.38 14.09 -11.94
C ILE A 365 -14.37 15.16 -12.35
N MET A 366 -14.68 16.43 -12.09
CA MET A 366 -13.79 17.55 -12.38
C MET A 366 -13.36 18.26 -11.09
N ALA A 367 -12.05 18.44 -10.93
CA ALA A 367 -11.42 19.19 -9.85
C ALA A 367 -10.51 20.28 -10.45
N GLU A 368 -10.74 21.55 -10.09
CA GLU A 368 -10.00 22.71 -10.63
C GLU A 368 -9.88 22.69 -12.18
N GLY A 369 -10.95 22.29 -12.88
CA GLY A 369 -10.99 22.19 -14.35
C GLY A 369 -10.42 20.89 -14.95
N VAL A 370 -9.84 20.01 -14.15
CA VAL A 370 -9.19 18.78 -14.63
C VAL A 370 -10.02 17.55 -14.26
N LEU A 371 -10.08 16.57 -15.17
CA LEU A 371 -10.76 15.31 -14.90
C LEU A 371 -9.94 14.42 -13.96
N THR A 372 -10.59 13.91 -12.92
CA THR A 372 -10.02 13.03 -11.90
C THR A 372 -11.03 11.94 -11.53
N GLU A 373 -10.64 11.04 -10.63
CA GLU A 373 -11.52 10.00 -10.10
C GLU A 373 -12.30 10.43 -8.84
N THR A 374 -13.43 9.77 -8.58
CA THR A 374 -14.06 9.70 -7.26
C THR A 374 -13.42 8.59 -6.44
N PHE A 375 -13.69 8.55 -5.14
CA PHE A 375 -13.19 7.47 -4.30
C PHE A 375 -13.78 6.14 -4.75
N PHE A 376 -12.92 5.13 -4.88
CA PHE A 376 -13.30 3.74 -5.00
C PHE A 376 -12.87 3.03 -3.73
N GLU A 377 -13.83 2.49 -2.98
CA GLU A 377 -13.51 1.67 -1.82
C GLU A 377 -12.84 0.37 -2.27
N PHE A 378 -11.56 0.25 -1.95
CA PHE A 378 -10.81 -1.00 -2.05
C PHE A 378 -10.26 -1.31 -0.67
N ASP A 379 -10.42 -2.55 -0.22
CA ASP A 379 -9.75 -3.07 0.96
C ASP A 379 -9.99 -2.25 2.25
N ASN A 380 -11.19 -1.70 2.44
CA ASN A 380 -11.54 -0.78 3.54
C ASN A 380 -10.70 0.51 3.57
N SER A 381 -10.27 1.01 2.40
CA SER A 381 -9.52 2.26 2.27
C SER A 381 -10.20 3.48 2.94
N LYS A 382 -11.51 3.41 3.24
CA LYS A 382 -12.24 4.43 4.03
C LYS A 382 -11.78 4.52 5.48
N LEU A 383 -11.20 3.47 6.05
CA LEU A 383 -10.72 3.47 7.44
C LEU A 383 -9.57 4.46 7.65
N GLY A 384 -8.85 4.89 6.62
CA GLY A 384 -7.87 5.97 6.74
C GLY A 384 -8.48 7.36 6.96
N PHE A 385 -9.81 7.49 6.86
CA PHE A 385 -10.50 8.78 6.92
C PHE A 385 -11.38 8.89 8.18
N GLN A 386 -11.40 10.09 8.76
CA GLN A 386 -12.28 10.51 9.86
C GLN A 386 -13.67 10.90 9.35
#